data_AF-A0A959UX35-F1
#
_entry.id   AF-A0A959UX35-F1
#
_cell.length_a   1.000
_cell.length_b   1.000
_cell.length_c   1.000
_cell.angle_alpha   90.00
_cell.angle_beta   90.00
_cell.angle_gamma   90.00
#
_symmetry.space_group_name_H-M   'P 1'
#
loop_
_entity.id
_entity.type
_entity.pdbx_description
1 polymer ?
#
loop_
_entity_poly.entity_id
_entity_poly.type
_entity_poly.pdbx_seq_one_letter_code
_entity_poly.pdbx_strand_id
1 'polypeptide(L)'
;ITLIIYRDCAGVQLDPSFDVDLQSPCDTFQVQVNTPSGVELSQLCDLQLPNSTCNGGTLPGIQQYTYSTVVTLPPCSSWTISWSLSNRNGAVANLMNPNNQQMFIQATLDNTVDACDDSPQFTATATPYVCLNYPVTYSLG
;
A
#
# COMPACT_ATOMS: atom_id res chain seq x y z
N ILE A 1 10.10 -6.20 -6.85
CA ILE A 1 8.81 -6.17 -6.13
C ILE A 1 8.66 -4.82 -5.47
N THR A 2 7.50 -4.19 -5.63
CA THR A 2 7.15 -2.90 -5.01
C THR A 2 5.79 -3.03 -4.32
N LEU A 3 5.73 -2.65 -3.06
CA LEU A 3 4.52 -2.59 -2.25
C LEU A 3 4.32 -1.14 -1.80
N ILE A 4 3.20 -0.53 -2.20
CA ILE A 4 2.85 0.84 -1.85
C ILE A 4 1.72 0.80 -0.82
N ILE A 5 1.93 1.42 0.33
CA ILE A 5 0.94 1.50 1.41
C ILE A 5 0.67 2.97 1.73
N TYR A 6 -0.59 3.35 1.73
CA TYR A 6 -1.05 4.64 2.23
C TYR A 6 -1.58 4.48 3.65
N ARG A 7 -1.19 5.40 4.55
CA ARG A 7 -1.65 5.40 5.93
C ARG A 7 -2.11 6.78 6.38
N ASP A 8 -3.04 6.76 7.32
CA ASP A 8 -3.38 7.91 8.15
C ASP A 8 -2.27 8.15 9.17
N CYS A 9 -1.79 9.38 9.26
CA CYS A 9 -0.77 9.77 10.23
C CYS A 9 -1.26 9.77 11.67
N ALA A 10 -2.58 9.91 11.91
CA ALA A 10 -3.17 9.72 13.23
C ALA A 10 -3.30 8.23 13.62
N GLY A 11 -3.06 7.33 12.66
CA GLY A 11 -3.08 5.88 12.86
C GLY A 11 -1.77 5.30 13.38
N VAL A 12 -1.70 3.97 13.34
CA VAL A 12 -0.53 3.21 13.79
C VAL A 12 0.66 3.42 12.85
N GLN A 13 1.86 3.43 13.40
CA GLN A 13 3.11 3.44 12.63
C GLN A 13 3.28 2.11 11.87
N LEU A 14 3.72 2.17 10.62
CA LEU A 14 4.06 0.96 9.86
C LEU A 14 5.46 0.47 10.21
N ASP A 15 5.65 -0.84 10.17
CA ASP A 15 6.96 -1.46 10.32
C ASP A 15 7.89 -1.05 9.17
N PRO A 16 9.22 -0.98 9.40
CA PRO A 16 10.19 -0.57 8.36
C PRO A 16 10.36 -1.62 7.24
N SER A 17 9.79 -2.81 7.42
CA SER A 17 9.83 -3.89 6.44
C SER A 17 8.65 -4.84 6.58
N PHE A 18 8.32 -5.53 5.49
CA PHE A 18 7.34 -6.62 5.48
C PHE A 18 7.85 -7.81 4.68
N ASP A 19 7.34 -9.00 5.00
CA ASP A 19 7.54 -10.19 4.21
C ASP A 19 6.45 -10.29 3.13
N VAL A 20 6.87 -10.58 1.90
CA VAL A 20 6.01 -10.82 0.75
C VAL A 20 6.20 -12.27 0.32
N ASP A 21 5.09 -12.98 0.16
CA ASP A 21 5.06 -14.37 -0.27
C ASP A 21 5.11 -14.46 -1.79
N LEU A 22 5.97 -15.33 -2.32
CA LEU A 22 6.03 -15.68 -3.72
C LEU A 22 5.79 -17.18 -3.88
N GLN A 23 4.75 -17.53 -4.62
CA GLN A 23 4.35 -18.91 -4.84
C GLN A 23 4.23 -19.18 -6.33
N SER A 24 4.82 -20.29 -6.78
CA SER A 24 4.67 -20.80 -8.14
C SER A 24 4.81 -22.32 -8.15
N PRO A 25 4.41 -23.01 -9.24
CA PRO A 25 4.75 -24.41 -9.43
C PRO A 25 6.26 -24.69 -9.52
N CYS A 26 7.07 -23.66 -9.80
CA CYS A 26 8.51 -23.79 -10.05
C CYS A 26 9.37 -23.53 -8.80
N ASP A 27 8.89 -22.69 -7.88
CA ASP A 27 9.54 -22.36 -6.62
C ASP A 27 8.54 -21.68 -5.66
N THR A 28 8.85 -21.68 -4.37
CA THR A 28 8.09 -20.99 -3.34
C THR A 28 9.02 -20.45 -2.27
N PHE A 29 8.97 -19.13 -2.05
CA PHE A 29 9.83 -18.46 -1.08
C PHE A 29 9.20 -17.16 -0.60
N GLN A 30 9.78 -16.60 0.47
CA GLN A 30 9.44 -15.28 0.98
C GLN A 30 10.58 -14.31 0.69
N VAL A 31 10.23 -13.05 0.47
CA VAL A 31 11.22 -11.98 0.39
C VAL A 31 10.81 -10.81 1.27
N GLN A 32 11.79 -10.21 1.92
CA GLN A 32 11.59 -9.00 2.69
C GLN A 32 11.63 -7.78 1.76
N VAL A 33 10.63 -6.91 1.87
CA VAL A 33 10.61 -5.57 1.27
C VAL A 33 10.85 -4.52 2.34
N ASN A 34 11.61 -3.48 2.00
CA ASN A 34 12.03 -2.45 2.95
C ASN A 34 11.68 -1.07 2.40
N THR A 35 11.45 -0.12 3.32
CA THR A 35 11.17 1.28 2.99
C THR A 35 12.20 2.20 3.66
N PRO A 36 12.68 3.28 3.01
CA PRO A 36 13.55 4.25 3.66
C PRO A 36 12.80 5.12 4.67
N SER A 37 11.57 5.53 4.35
CA SER A 37 10.68 6.32 5.21
C SER A 37 9.31 6.52 4.53
N GLY A 38 8.36 7.08 5.28
CA GLY A 38 7.10 7.58 4.71
C GLY A 38 7.26 9.00 4.17
N VAL A 39 6.54 9.29 3.07
CA VAL A 39 6.42 10.63 2.48
C VAL A 39 4.99 11.13 2.74
N GLU A 40 4.85 12.33 3.29
CA GLU A 40 3.54 12.96 3.47
C GLU A 40 2.94 13.40 2.12
N LEU A 41 1.70 12.99 1.87
CA LEU A 41 0.90 13.31 0.67
C LEU A 41 -0.47 13.90 1.06
N SER A 42 -0.48 14.70 2.13
CA SER A 42 -1.70 15.35 2.62
C SER A 42 -2.23 16.35 1.58
N GLN A 43 -3.54 16.31 1.29
CA GLN A 43 -4.22 17.24 0.36
C GLN A 43 -4.52 18.60 1.02
N LEU A 44 -3.57 19.10 1.82
CA LEU A 44 -3.64 20.40 2.48
C LEU A 44 -2.91 21.44 1.63
N CYS A 45 -3.27 22.72 1.80
CA CYS A 45 -2.45 23.81 1.26
C CYS A 45 -1.07 23.78 1.94
N ASP A 46 -0.01 24.18 1.23
CA ASP A 46 1.38 24.13 1.73
C ASP A 46 1.56 24.79 3.11
N LEU A 47 0.90 25.94 3.34
CA LEU A 47 0.93 26.66 4.61
C LEU A 47 0.27 25.91 5.77
N GLN A 48 -0.58 24.93 5.48
CA GLN A 48 -1.30 24.11 6.44
C GLN A 48 -0.65 22.73 6.65
N LEU A 49 0.32 22.32 5.83
CA LEU A 49 1.04 21.05 6.01
C LEU A 49 1.65 20.89 7.42
N PRO A 50 2.27 21.93 8.04
CA PRO A 50 2.78 21.80 9.41
C PRO A 50 1.70 21.53 10.47
N ASN A 51 0.43 21.80 10.15
CA ASN A 51 -0.71 21.56 11.04
C ASN A 51 -1.37 20.19 10.81
N SER A 52 -0.80 19.34 9.95
CA SER A 52 -1.30 17.98 9.72
C SER A 52 -0.98 17.04 10.90
N THR A 53 -1.73 15.94 11.00
CA THR A 53 -1.44 14.89 11.99
C THR A 53 -0.08 14.21 11.77
N CYS A 54 0.52 14.31 10.57
CA CYS A 54 1.88 13.83 10.31
C CYS A 54 2.95 14.68 11.02
N ASN A 55 2.63 15.96 11.29
CA ASN A 55 3.53 16.93 11.90
C ASN A 55 3.10 17.31 13.34
N GLY A 56 2.21 16.54 13.95
CA GLY A 56 1.73 16.76 15.32
C GLY A 56 0.58 17.77 15.45
N GLY A 57 0.00 18.22 14.34
CA GLY A 57 -1.21 19.04 14.32
C GLY A 57 -2.50 18.21 14.30
N THR A 58 -3.61 18.86 13.94
CA THR A 58 -4.97 18.28 13.98
C THR A 58 -5.63 18.13 12.62
N LEU A 59 -5.05 18.71 11.56
CA LEU A 59 -5.59 18.58 10.21
C LEU A 59 -5.30 17.16 9.67
N PRO A 60 -6.17 16.60 8.82
CA PRO A 60 -5.96 15.28 8.24
C PRO A 60 -4.60 15.17 7.56
N GLY A 61 -3.87 14.10 7.89
CA GLY A 61 -2.54 13.83 7.35
C GLY A 61 -2.46 12.42 6.77
N ILE A 62 -1.89 12.29 5.57
CA ILE A 62 -1.69 11.00 4.90
C ILE A 62 -0.22 10.83 4.54
N GLN A 63 0.31 9.62 4.73
CA GLN A 63 1.64 9.23 4.27
C GLN A 63 1.56 8.08 3.27
N GLN A 64 2.44 8.11 2.28
CA GLN A 64 2.77 6.99 1.42
C GLN A 64 4.09 6.36 1.86
N TYR A 65 4.10 5.04 1.93
CA TYR A 65 5.29 4.24 2.12
C TYR A 65 5.51 3.38 0.88
N THR A 66 6.71 3.42 0.32
CA THR A 66 7.10 2.59 -0.82
C THR A 66 8.13 1.56 -0.34
N TYR A 67 7.66 0.34 -0.15
CA TYR A 67 8.52 -0.80 0.17
C TYR A 67 8.97 -1.45 -1.12
N SER A 68 10.27 -1.76 -1.25
CA SER A 68 10.78 -2.38 -2.46
C SER A 68 11.93 -3.33 -2.19
N THR A 69 12.08 -4.30 -3.10
CA THR A 69 13.24 -5.19 -3.18
C THR A 69 13.37 -5.72 -4.60
N VAL A 70 14.57 -6.18 -4.96
CA VAL A 70 14.85 -6.80 -6.27
C VAL A 70 15.00 -8.30 -6.06
N VAL A 71 14.28 -9.09 -6.86
CA VAL A 71 14.34 -10.55 -6.82
C VAL A 71 14.55 -11.07 -8.24
N THR A 72 15.30 -12.16 -8.37
CA THR A 72 15.43 -12.88 -9.63
C THR A 72 14.49 -14.08 -9.59
N LEU A 73 13.48 -14.09 -10.46
CA LEU A 73 12.53 -15.19 -10.56
C LEU A 73 13.00 -16.21 -11.61
N PRO A 74 13.03 -17.52 -11.32
CA PRO A 74 13.18 -18.51 -12.37
C PRO A 74 11.99 -18.42 -13.35
N PRO A 75 12.18 -18.75 -14.63
CA PRO A 75 11.09 -18.79 -15.61
C PRO A 75 9.98 -19.75 -15.15
N CYS A 76 8.75 -19.24 -15.02
CA CYS A 76 7.58 -20.00 -14.62
C CYS A 76 6.30 -19.37 -15.20
N SER A 77 5.38 -20.21 -15.67
CA SER A 77 4.15 -19.75 -16.30
C SER A 77 3.16 -19.07 -15.34
N SER A 78 3.42 -19.14 -14.03
CA SER A 78 2.56 -18.51 -13.03
C SER A 78 3.28 -18.29 -11.71
N TRP A 79 3.47 -17.04 -11.37
CA TRP A 79 3.82 -16.54 -10.04
C TRP A 79 2.61 -15.91 -9.40
N THR A 80 2.41 -16.20 -8.12
CA THR A 80 1.50 -15.49 -7.22
C THR A 80 2.35 -14.74 -6.21
N ILE A 81 2.20 -13.42 -6.18
CA ILE A 81 2.89 -12.53 -5.25
C ILE A 81 1.81 -11.99 -4.32
N SER A 82 1.94 -12.24 -3.02
CA SER A 82 0.94 -11.84 -2.04
C SER A 82 1.54 -11.24 -0.78
N TRP A 83 0.77 -10.36 -0.16
CA TRP A 83 1.11 -9.73 1.10
C TRP A 83 -0.11 -9.67 1.98
N SER A 84 0.10 -9.82 3.29
CA SER A 84 -0.97 -9.65 4.26
C SER A 84 -0.58 -8.82 5.48
N LEU A 85 -1.56 -8.12 6.03
CA LEU A 85 -1.46 -7.34 7.26
C LEU A 85 -2.57 -7.74 8.20
N SER A 86 -2.28 -8.05 9.45
CA SER A 86 -3.26 -8.60 10.39
C SER A 86 -4.45 -7.68 10.66
N ASN A 87 -4.26 -6.35 10.64
CA ASN A 87 -5.25 -5.40 11.13
C ASN A 87 -5.47 -4.22 10.15
N ARG A 88 -6.72 -3.74 10.02
CA ARG A 88 -7.04 -2.43 9.39
C ARG A 88 -6.93 -1.30 10.41
N ASN A 89 -6.97 -0.07 9.89
CA ASN A 89 -7.23 1.11 10.70
C ASN A 89 -8.59 0.98 11.42
N GLY A 90 -8.59 1.15 12.75
CA GLY A 90 -9.77 1.09 13.61
C GLY A 90 -10.88 2.09 13.28
N ALA A 91 -10.55 3.19 12.58
CA ALA A 91 -11.50 4.22 12.17
C ALA A 91 -12.36 3.81 10.95
N VAL A 92 -12.08 2.66 10.32
CA VAL A 92 -12.85 2.17 9.17
C VAL A 92 -14.28 1.83 9.60
N ALA A 93 -15.25 2.62 9.15
CA ALA A 93 -16.64 2.53 9.60
C ALA A 93 -17.50 1.49 8.83
N ASN A 94 -17.02 0.98 7.70
CA ASN A 94 -17.76 0.02 6.86
C ASN A 94 -17.41 -1.46 7.14
N LEU A 95 -16.63 -1.73 8.19
CA LEU A 95 -16.26 -3.07 8.62
C LEU A 95 -16.63 -3.28 10.09
N MET A 96 -17.02 -4.51 10.45
CA MET A 96 -17.21 -4.90 11.84
C MET A 96 -15.84 -5.27 12.45
N ASN A 97 -15.49 -4.63 13.57
CA ASN A 97 -14.21 -4.84 14.27
C ASN A 97 -12.98 -4.71 13.33
N PRO A 98 -12.79 -3.57 12.65
CA PRO A 98 -11.73 -3.39 11.63
C PRO A 98 -10.32 -3.72 12.14
N ASN A 99 -10.04 -3.47 13.42
CA ASN A 99 -8.77 -3.83 14.05
C ASN A 99 -8.49 -5.35 14.08
N ASN A 100 -9.46 -6.21 13.77
CA ASN A 100 -9.32 -7.66 13.69
C ASN A 100 -9.57 -8.19 12.26
N GLN A 101 -9.55 -7.32 11.25
CA GLN A 101 -9.78 -7.69 9.84
C GLN A 101 -8.48 -7.62 9.04
N GLN A 102 -8.11 -8.74 8.42
CA GLN A 102 -6.84 -8.90 7.68
C GLN A 102 -6.83 -8.17 6.33
N MET A 103 -5.67 -7.65 5.92
CA MET A 103 -5.38 -7.13 4.57
C MET A 103 -4.77 -8.22 3.78
N PHE A 104 -5.28 -8.41 2.57
CA PHE A 104 -4.69 -9.32 1.63
C PHE A 104 -4.75 -8.65 0.26
N ILE A 105 -3.59 -8.59 -0.38
CA ILE A 105 -3.45 -8.16 -1.76
C ILE A 105 -2.61 -9.21 -2.48
N GLN A 106 -2.92 -9.39 -3.76
CA GLN A 106 -2.29 -10.40 -4.60
C GLN A 106 -2.15 -9.87 -6.02
N ALA A 107 -1.04 -10.21 -6.65
CA ALA A 107 -0.80 -10.06 -8.08
C ALA A 107 -0.34 -11.40 -8.66
N THR A 108 -0.58 -11.62 -9.94
CA THR A 108 -0.08 -12.78 -10.69
C THR A 108 0.79 -12.34 -11.84
N LEU A 109 1.84 -13.10 -12.14
CA LEU A 109 2.81 -12.81 -13.20
C LEU A 109 3.17 -14.09 -13.95
N ASP A 110 3.19 -14.04 -15.29
CA ASP A 110 3.80 -15.08 -16.13
C ASP A 110 5.08 -14.51 -16.73
N ASN A 111 6.23 -14.92 -16.20
CA ASN A 111 7.54 -14.44 -16.66
C ASN A 111 8.16 -15.32 -17.76
N THR A 112 7.35 -16.15 -18.44
CA THR A 112 7.78 -16.95 -19.61
C THR A 112 7.35 -16.34 -20.94
N VAL A 113 6.33 -15.48 -20.93
CA VAL A 113 5.79 -14.85 -22.16
C VAL A 113 6.52 -13.55 -22.50
N ASP A 114 6.93 -12.80 -21.48
CA ASP A 114 7.73 -11.58 -21.62
C ASP A 114 8.71 -11.44 -20.45
N ALA A 115 9.94 -11.05 -20.75
CA ALA A 115 10.96 -10.73 -19.75
C ALA A 115 10.85 -9.27 -19.25
N CYS A 116 10.08 -8.44 -19.95
CA CYS A 116 9.83 -7.04 -19.67
C CYS A 116 8.34 -6.81 -19.40
N ASP A 117 7.83 -7.36 -18.29
CA ASP A 117 6.48 -7.07 -17.80
C ASP A 117 6.53 -6.01 -16.69
N ASP A 118 5.67 -5.00 -16.79
CA ASP A 118 5.54 -3.94 -15.79
C ASP A 118 4.27 -4.17 -14.98
N SER A 119 4.37 -4.03 -13.65
CA SER A 119 3.19 -4.19 -12.79
C SER A 119 2.12 -3.14 -13.10
N PRO A 120 0.82 -3.46 -12.94
CA PRO A 120 -0.24 -2.46 -13.06
C PRO A 120 0.04 -1.28 -12.12
N GLN A 121 -0.07 -0.07 -12.65
CA GLN A 121 0.14 1.16 -11.89
C GLN A 121 -1.20 1.86 -11.67
N PHE A 122 -1.46 2.28 -10.44
CA PHE A 122 -2.51 3.26 -10.16
C PHE A 122 -1.97 4.65 -10.50
N THR A 123 -2.72 5.41 -11.31
CA THR A 123 -2.30 6.76 -11.73
C THR A 123 -2.74 7.83 -10.74
N ALA A 124 -3.75 7.56 -9.92
CA ALA A 124 -4.14 8.43 -8.81
C ALA A 124 -3.40 8.03 -7.52
N THR A 125 -2.59 8.95 -7.01
CA THR A 125 -1.70 8.73 -5.85
C THR A 125 -2.31 9.13 -4.51
N ALA A 126 -3.56 9.62 -4.46
CA ALA A 126 -4.14 10.10 -3.22
C ALA A 126 -5.62 9.76 -3.07
N THR A 127 -5.96 9.10 -1.97
CA THR A 127 -7.33 9.01 -1.46
C THR A 127 -7.86 10.44 -1.26
N PRO A 128 -8.96 10.83 -1.93
CA PRO A 128 -9.46 12.20 -1.87
C PRO A 128 -9.97 12.55 -0.48
N TYR A 129 -9.73 13.78 -0.03
CA TYR A 129 -10.49 14.37 1.08
C TYR A 129 -11.87 14.75 0.57
N VAL A 130 -12.88 14.04 1.07
CA VAL A 130 -14.28 14.23 0.67
C VAL A 130 -15.10 14.76 1.84
N CYS A 131 -16.00 15.69 1.56
CA CYS A 131 -16.93 16.17 2.57
C CYS A 131 -17.93 15.06 2.91
N LEU A 132 -18.23 14.91 4.20
CA LEU A 132 -19.25 13.98 4.66
C LEU A 132 -20.60 14.30 3.98
N ASN A 133 -21.29 13.27 3.49
CA ASN A 133 -22.57 13.35 2.77
C ASN A 133 -22.54 14.03 1.40
N TYR A 134 -21.37 14.18 0.77
CA TYR A 134 -21.29 14.61 -0.63
C TYR A 134 -21.07 13.39 -1.54
N PRO A 135 -21.84 13.24 -2.63
CA PRO A 135 -21.56 12.21 -3.62
C PRO A 135 -20.24 12.55 -4.33
N VAL A 136 -19.34 11.57 -4.37
CA VAL A 136 -18.05 11.70 -5.05
C VAL A 136 -17.83 10.49 -5.95
N THR A 137 -17.35 10.74 -7.15
CA THR A 137 -16.84 9.70 -8.06
C THR A 137 -15.32 9.78 -8.05
N TYR A 138 -14.68 8.65 -7.80
CA TYR A 138 -13.22 8.53 -7.74
C TYR A 138 -12.78 7.30 -8.53
N SER A 139 -11.74 7.46 -9.36
CA SER A 139 -11.05 6.38 -10.05
C SER A 139 -9.59 6.40 -9.65
N LEU A 140 -8.99 5.21 -9.52
CA LEU A 140 -7.56 5.08 -9.27
C LEU A 140 -6.71 5.14 -10.55
N GLY A 141 -7.35 5.32 -11.71
CA GLY A 141 -6.75 5.20 -13.04
C GLY A 141 -7.51 4.19 -13.87
#